data_AF-A0A914C871-F1
#
_entry.id   AF-A0A914C871-F1
#
_cell.length_a   1.000
_cell.length_b   1.000
_cell.length_c   1.000
_cell.angle_alpha   90.00
_cell.angle_beta   90.00
_cell.angle_gamma   90.00
#
_symmetry.space_group_name_H-M   'P 1'
#
loop_
_entity.id
_entity.type
_entity.pdbx_description
1 polymer ?
#
loop_
_entity_poly.entity_id
_entity_poly.type
_entity_poly.pdbx_seq_one_letter_code
_entity_poly.pdbx_strand_id
1 'polypeptide(L)'
;MYFILLSTLIIFLGKIGLCTGQNNCSLAGINTIQSCYATYFQFLNLTFINGSAPNYNTYGTVLSTYLSIGGVPDYSKLCVAQNTMIKCFANYDPNCVNTNGFQKALGVPAEDANEYLVNLGVIKWDCNAGYGDMVNNWNCLQNLWDLHFDEIAACGQYIPPNFNMTGFSCLKGVSIIQCYKNAYGKYCGSVGGYIGCEFARSGLNELDSNCESQYRPCTK
;
A
#
# COMPACT_ATOMS: atom_id res chain seq x y z
N MET A 1 -3.89 -9.98 -20.73
CA MET A 1 -3.37 -10.21 -19.37
C MET A 1 -3.35 -8.84 -18.71
N TYR A 2 -4.52 -8.42 -18.21
CA TYR A 2 -4.81 -7.05 -17.84
C TYR A 2 -4.51 -6.85 -16.35
N PHE A 3 -3.25 -6.57 -16.02
CA PHE A 3 -2.86 -5.98 -14.72
C PHE A 3 -3.07 -4.46 -14.71
N ILE A 4 -3.94 -3.96 -15.60
CA ILE A 4 -4.14 -2.56 -15.90
C ILE A 4 -5.47 -2.13 -15.29
N LEU A 5 -5.43 -1.01 -14.56
CA LEU A 5 -6.54 -0.15 -14.15
C LEU A 5 -6.95 -0.20 -12.67
N LEU A 6 -5.99 0.04 -11.77
CA LEU A 6 -6.27 0.77 -10.52
C LEU A 6 -6.44 2.30 -10.77
N SER A 7 -6.70 2.75 -12.01
CA SER A 7 -6.58 4.16 -12.41
C SER A 7 -7.73 4.76 -13.23
N THR A 8 -8.91 4.14 -13.25
CA THR A 8 -10.10 4.78 -13.84
C THR A 8 -11.25 4.89 -12.86
N LEU A 9 -11.27 5.98 -12.08
CA LEU A 9 -12.47 6.82 -11.89
C LEU A 9 -12.20 8.10 -11.08
N ILE A 10 -11.65 9.18 -11.67
CA ILE A 10 -11.75 10.52 -11.04
C ILE A 10 -11.89 11.63 -12.10
N ILE A 11 -13.12 12.14 -12.26
CA ILE A 11 -13.41 13.43 -12.90
C ILE A 11 -13.78 14.44 -11.79
N PHE A 12 -12.93 15.46 -11.65
CA PHE A 12 -13.21 16.88 -11.33
C PHE A 12 -14.30 17.26 -10.29
N LEU A 13 -13.88 17.86 -9.17
CA LEU A 13 -14.04 19.30 -8.80
C LEU A 13 -13.88 19.53 -7.28
N GLY A 14 -13.11 20.55 -6.90
CA GLY A 14 -13.30 21.27 -5.62
C GLY A 14 -12.08 21.36 -4.70
N LYS A 15 -11.32 22.46 -4.81
CA LYS A 15 -10.54 23.05 -3.69
C LYS A 15 -11.53 23.40 -2.54
N ILE A 16 -11.26 23.48 -1.25
CA ILE A 16 -10.15 24.01 -0.44
C ILE A 16 -10.34 23.39 0.97
N GLY A 17 -9.25 22.99 1.63
CA GLY A 17 -9.23 22.62 3.04
C GLY A 17 -7.82 22.61 3.58
N LEU A 18 -7.23 23.80 3.75
CA LEU A 18 -5.93 23.99 4.40
C LEU A 18 -6.07 23.74 5.90
N CYS A 19 -5.68 22.55 6.37
CA CYS A 19 -5.36 22.33 7.77
C CYS A 19 -3.84 22.34 7.94
N THR A 20 -3.32 23.44 8.49
CA THR A 20 -1.92 23.63 8.87
C THR A 20 -1.62 22.89 10.17
N GLY A 21 -1.57 21.56 10.12
CA GLY A 21 -0.82 20.76 11.07
C GLY A 21 0.57 20.56 10.49
N GLN A 22 1.54 21.41 10.84
CA GLN A 22 2.92 21.25 10.43
C GLN A 22 3.51 20.00 11.12
N ASN A 23 3.22 18.81 10.60
CA ASN A 23 4.09 17.65 10.80
C ASN A 23 5.38 17.98 10.06
N ASN A 24 6.29 18.63 10.76
CA ASN A 24 7.57 19.09 10.24
C ASN A 24 8.51 17.88 10.11
N CYS A 25 8.20 17.00 9.16
CA CYS A 25 9.14 15.99 8.69
C CYS A 25 10.45 16.69 8.33
N SER A 26 11.52 16.33 9.05
CA SER A 26 12.84 16.94 8.85
C SER A 26 13.41 16.64 7.47
N LEU A 27 14.27 17.53 6.95
CA LEU A 27 14.97 17.29 5.68
C LEU A 27 15.77 15.98 5.71
N ALA A 28 16.35 15.64 6.86
CA ALA A 28 17.04 14.35 7.03
C ALA A 28 16.09 13.17 6.85
N GLY A 29 14.88 13.21 7.44
CA GLY A 29 13.87 12.17 7.25
C GLY A 29 13.38 12.05 5.81
N ILE A 30 13.19 13.19 5.11
CA ILE A 30 12.85 13.22 3.67
C ILE A 30 13.93 12.51 2.86
N ASN A 31 15.21 12.88 3.06
CA ASN A 31 16.33 12.29 2.33
C ASN A 31 16.51 10.80 2.62
N THR A 32 16.27 10.37 3.86
CA THR A 32 16.29 8.95 4.23
C THR A 32 15.22 8.17 3.46
N ILE A 33 13.96 8.62 3.47
CA ILE A 33 12.88 7.94 2.75
C ILE A 33 13.20 7.83 1.26
N GLN A 34 13.65 8.93 0.65
CA GLN A 34 14.02 8.98 -0.75
C GLN A 34 15.15 7.98 -1.08
N SER A 35 16.21 7.93 -0.27
CA SER A 35 17.34 7.02 -0.46
C SER A 35 16.94 5.54 -0.31
N CYS A 36 16.07 5.23 0.66
CA CYS A 36 15.57 3.87 0.87
C CYS A 36 14.76 3.39 -0.34
N TYR A 37 13.83 4.22 -0.82
CA TYR A 37 13.04 3.91 -2.02
C TYR A 37 13.90 3.88 -3.28
N ALA A 38 14.92 4.72 -3.41
CA ALA A 38 15.82 4.69 -4.57
C ALA A 38 16.55 3.34 -4.68
N THR A 39 17.02 2.81 -3.55
CA THR A 39 17.67 1.49 -3.49
C THR A 39 16.67 0.37 -3.83
N TYR A 40 15.46 0.43 -3.28
CA TYR A 40 14.40 -0.54 -3.57
C TYR A 40 13.95 -0.50 -5.03
N PHE A 41 13.80 0.68 -5.62
CA PHE A 41 13.41 0.82 -7.02
C PHE A 41 14.46 0.27 -7.97
N GLN A 42 15.76 0.35 -7.66
CA GLN A 42 16.79 -0.30 -8.47
C GLN A 42 16.59 -1.82 -8.58
N PHE A 43 16.10 -2.49 -7.52
CA PHE A 43 15.76 -3.91 -7.58
C PHE A 43 14.65 -4.20 -8.60
N LEU A 44 13.70 -3.28 -8.78
CA LEU A 44 12.62 -3.37 -9.76
C LEU A 44 12.95 -2.73 -11.12
N ASN A 45 14.20 -2.34 -11.36
CA ASN A 45 14.62 -1.54 -12.53
C ASN A 45 13.83 -0.23 -12.70
N LEU A 46 13.41 0.36 -11.59
CA LEU A 46 12.80 1.67 -11.50
C LEU A 46 13.81 2.71 -11.00
N THR A 47 13.61 3.97 -11.35
CA THR A 47 14.48 5.08 -10.92
C THR A 47 13.65 6.32 -10.62
N PHE A 48 14.22 7.21 -9.82
CA PHE A 48 13.72 8.58 -9.72
C PHE A 48 14.01 9.34 -11.03
N ILE A 49 13.06 10.16 -11.49
CA ILE A 49 13.20 11.03 -12.65
C ILE A 49 12.98 12.47 -12.16
N ASN A 50 13.99 13.33 -12.34
CA ASN A 50 13.95 14.73 -11.89
C ASN A 50 13.59 14.90 -10.40
N GLY A 51 14.05 13.97 -9.55
CA GLY A 51 13.76 13.98 -8.11
C GLY A 51 12.40 13.39 -7.71
N SER A 52 11.60 12.93 -8.67
CA SER A 52 10.31 12.26 -8.42
C SER A 52 10.41 10.75 -8.63
N ALA A 53 9.81 9.99 -7.73
CA ALA A 53 9.52 8.57 -7.90
C ALA A 53 8.57 8.36 -9.09
N PRO A 54 8.48 7.13 -9.63
CA PRO A 54 7.36 6.77 -10.50
C PRO A 54 6.02 7.07 -9.79
N ASN A 55 4.98 7.41 -10.56
CA ASN A 55 3.63 7.40 -9.98
C ASN A 55 3.28 5.97 -9.51
N TYR A 56 2.35 5.86 -8.56
CA TYR A 56 2.12 4.58 -7.90
C TYR A 56 1.59 3.52 -8.87
N ASN A 57 0.80 3.91 -9.88
CA ASN A 57 0.33 3.00 -10.92
C ASN A 57 1.50 2.36 -11.71
N THR A 58 2.49 3.15 -12.11
CA THR A 58 3.68 2.65 -12.82
C THR A 58 4.43 1.66 -11.94
N TYR A 59 4.65 2.00 -10.66
CA TYR A 59 5.27 1.11 -9.69
C TYR A 59 4.48 -0.19 -9.51
N GLY A 60 3.16 -0.09 -9.28
CA GLY A 60 2.26 -1.23 -9.11
C GLY A 60 2.24 -2.16 -10.32
N THR A 61 2.27 -1.60 -11.54
CA THR A 61 2.34 -2.36 -12.79
C THR A 61 3.65 -3.17 -12.89
N VAL A 62 4.79 -2.55 -12.57
CA VAL A 62 6.10 -3.23 -12.58
C VAL A 62 6.15 -4.33 -11.53
N LEU A 63 5.69 -4.04 -10.30
CA LEU A 63 5.65 -5.00 -9.21
C LEU A 63 4.78 -6.21 -9.55
N SER A 64 3.57 -5.96 -10.06
CA SER A 64 2.64 -7.00 -10.49
C SER A 64 3.22 -7.86 -11.62
N THR A 65 3.84 -7.22 -12.62
CA THR A 65 4.49 -7.93 -13.72
C THR A 65 5.61 -8.85 -13.20
N TYR A 66 6.46 -8.33 -12.32
CA TYR A 66 7.54 -9.08 -11.67
C TYR A 66 7.01 -10.34 -10.97
N LEU A 67 5.95 -10.21 -10.17
CA LEU A 67 5.33 -11.32 -9.45
C LEU A 67 4.60 -12.31 -10.36
N SER A 68 3.94 -11.83 -11.41
CA SER A 68 3.20 -12.69 -12.34
C SER A 68 4.10 -13.64 -13.14
N ILE A 69 5.32 -13.18 -13.46
CA ILE A 69 6.31 -13.96 -14.21
C ILE A 69 7.06 -14.90 -13.28
N GLY A 70 7.50 -14.40 -12.12
CA GLY A 70 8.41 -15.12 -11.25
C GLY A 70 7.74 -15.98 -10.19
N GLY A 71 6.47 -15.73 -9.85
CA GLY A 71 5.72 -16.47 -8.83
C GLY A 71 6.37 -16.41 -7.45
N VAL A 72 6.20 -17.50 -6.68
CA VAL A 72 6.73 -17.62 -5.30
C VAL A 72 8.23 -17.34 -5.18
N PRO A 73 9.13 -17.88 -6.04
CA PRO A 73 10.57 -17.61 -5.93
C PRO A 73 10.93 -16.11 -5.99
N ASP A 74 10.27 -15.36 -6.86
CA ASP A 74 10.52 -13.93 -7.01
C ASP A 74 9.80 -13.11 -5.94
N TYR A 75 8.65 -13.57 -5.47
CA TYR A 75 8.03 -13.01 -4.26
C TYR A 75 8.95 -13.12 -3.03
N SER A 76 9.67 -14.23 -2.83
CA SER A 76 10.68 -14.35 -1.77
C SER A 76 11.80 -13.30 -1.90
N LYS A 77 12.30 -13.06 -3.12
CA LYS A 77 13.34 -12.05 -3.39
C LYS A 77 12.82 -10.64 -3.16
N LEU A 78 11.59 -10.36 -3.61
CA LEU A 78 10.90 -9.12 -3.37
C LEU A 78 10.81 -8.83 -1.86
N CYS A 79 10.42 -9.83 -1.06
CA CYS A 79 10.35 -9.65 0.39
C CYS A 79 11.70 -9.37 1.04
N VAL A 80 12.80 -9.91 0.51
CA VAL A 80 14.16 -9.54 0.96
C VAL A 80 14.47 -8.07 0.64
N ALA A 81 14.18 -7.62 -0.58
CA ALA A 81 14.39 -6.23 -1.00
C ALA A 81 13.52 -5.25 -0.18
N GLN A 82 12.25 -5.59 0.03
CA GLN A 82 11.30 -4.81 0.80
C GLN A 82 11.66 -4.75 2.28
N ASN A 83 12.03 -5.87 2.91
CA ASN A 83 12.52 -5.84 4.29
C ASN A 83 13.83 -5.05 4.43
N THR A 84 14.66 -5.00 3.39
CA THR A 84 15.87 -4.15 3.36
C THR A 84 15.49 -2.68 3.28
N MET A 85 14.51 -2.31 2.45
CA MET A 85 13.93 -0.96 2.42
C MET A 85 13.31 -0.58 3.77
N ILE A 86 12.56 -1.48 4.41
CA ILE A 86 11.95 -1.24 5.72
C ILE A 86 13.02 -1.01 6.80
N LYS A 87 14.09 -1.82 6.80
CA LYS A 87 15.22 -1.62 7.72
C LYS A 87 16.00 -0.34 7.43
N CYS A 88 16.08 0.08 6.17
CA CYS A 88 16.65 1.37 5.81
C CYS A 88 15.86 2.52 6.46
N PHE A 89 14.54 2.36 6.66
CA PHE A 89 13.80 3.32 7.46
C PHE A 89 14.27 3.36 8.91
N ALA A 90 14.86 2.34 9.54
CA ALA A 90 15.09 2.28 11.00
C ALA A 90 15.74 3.52 11.67
N ASN A 91 16.39 4.41 10.91
CA ASN A 91 16.93 5.70 11.36
C ASN A 91 16.05 6.93 11.01
N TYR A 92 14.77 6.72 10.69
CA TYR A 92 13.85 7.76 10.24
C TYR A 92 13.25 8.57 11.39
N ASP A 93 12.92 9.81 11.06
CA ASP A 93 12.06 10.65 11.87
C ASP A 93 10.61 10.12 11.77
N PRO A 94 9.99 9.61 12.85
CA PRO A 94 8.65 9.04 12.80
C PRO A 94 7.59 10.03 12.30
N ASN A 95 7.89 11.34 12.36
CA ASN A 95 7.02 12.38 11.80
C ASN A 95 7.04 12.45 10.27
N CYS A 96 7.85 11.63 9.59
CA CYS A 96 7.96 11.57 8.13
C CYS A 96 7.17 10.43 7.48
N VAL A 97 6.69 9.45 8.23
CA VAL A 97 5.86 8.36 7.69
C VAL A 97 4.40 8.76 7.79
N ASN A 98 4.04 9.66 6.89
CA ASN A 98 2.70 10.14 6.64
C ASN A 98 2.66 10.73 5.22
N THR A 99 1.46 11.11 4.76
CA THR A 99 1.25 11.60 3.40
C THR A 99 2.21 12.76 3.05
N ASN A 100 2.39 13.72 3.96
CA ASN A 100 3.22 14.90 3.69
C ASN A 100 4.70 14.53 3.54
N GLY A 101 5.22 13.69 4.43
CA GLY A 101 6.60 13.22 4.36
C GLY A 101 6.86 12.42 3.09
N PHE A 102 5.95 11.53 2.71
CA PHE A 102 6.04 10.75 1.47
C PHE A 102 5.91 11.61 0.21
N GLN A 103 4.99 12.58 0.18
CA GLN A 103 4.90 13.54 -0.93
C GLN A 103 6.23 14.25 -1.17
N LYS A 104 6.86 14.75 -0.09
CA LYS A 104 8.13 15.47 -0.18
C LYS A 104 9.30 14.56 -0.54
N ALA A 105 9.39 13.38 0.07
CA ALA A 105 10.48 12.45 -0.15
C ALA A 105 10.44 11.79 -1.52
N LEU A 106 9.23 11.46 -1.99
CA LEU A 106 9.03 10.78 -3.26
C LEU A 106 8.77 11.76 -4.41
N GLY A 107 8.49 13.04 -4.13
CA GLY A 107 8.20 14.02 -5.17
C GLY A 107 6.93 13.68 -5.97
N VAL A 108 5.92 13.08 -5.32
CA VAL A 108 4.66 12.62 -5.93
C VAL A 108 3.44 13.35 -5.35
N PRO A 109 2.29 13.38 -6.04
CA PRO A 109 1.03 13.89 -5.51
C PRO A 109 0.56 13.18 -4.22
N ALA A 110 -0.39 13.79 -3.50
CA ALA A 110 -0.92 13.24 -2.24
C ALA A 110 -1.49 11.83 -2.40
N GLU A 111 -2.19 11.61 -3.51
CA GLU A 111 -2.83 10.35 -3.87
C GLU A 111 -1.80 9.23 -3.99
N ASP A 112 -0.77 9.41 -4.82
CA ASP A 112 0.33 8.45 -4.94
C ASP A 112 1.05 8.25 -3.60
N ALA A 113 1.26 9.31 -2.81
CA ALA A 113 1.92 9.20 -1.51
C ALA A 113 1.12 8.34 -0.52
N ASN A 114 -0.21 8.45 -0.51
CA ASN A 114 -1.09 7.61 0.29
C ASN A 114 -0.99 6.15 -0.14
N GLU A 115 -1.00 5.88 -1.45
CA GLU A 115 -0.85 4.52 -1.97
C GLU A 115 0.51 3.90 -1.59
N TYR A 116 1.60 4.67 -1.65
CA TYR A 116 2.91 4.22 -1.17
C TYR A 116 2.91 3.90 0.33
N LEU A 117 2.20 4.67 1.16
CA LEU A 117 2.06 4.40 2.59
C LEU A 117 1.23 3.15 2.85
N VAL A 118 0.07 3.01 2.20
CA VAL A 118 -0.75 1.79 2.28
C VAL A 118 0.10 0.57 1.92
N ASN A 119 0.86 0.67 0.82
CA ASN A 119 1.74 -0.39 0.37
C ASN A 119 2.84 -0.71 1.40
N LEU A 120 3.43 0.31 2.04
CA LEU A 120 4.39 0.10 3.11
C LEU A 120 3.78 -0.70 4.28
N GLY A 121 2.57 -0.34 4.71
CA GLY A 121 1.84 -1.08 5.74
C GLY A 121 1.57 -2.53 5.35
N VAL A 122 1.06 -2.75 4.13
CA VAL A 122 0.83 -4.09 3.58
C VAL A 122 2.11 -4.91 3.55
N ILE A 123 3.20 -4.37 3.00
CA ILE A 123 4.49 -5.06 2.86
C ILE A 123 5.06 -5.47 4.23
N LYS A 124 4.95 -4.60 5.25
CA LYS A 124 5.42 -4.92 6.61
C LYS A 124 4.76 -6.19 7.15
N TRP A 125 3.48 -6.41 6.86
CA TRP A 125 2.79 -7.63 7.24
C TRP A 125 3.09 -8.79 6.29
N ASP A 126 2.89 -8.56 4.99
CA ASP A 126 2.98 -9.51 3.88
C ASP A 126 4.32 -10.27 3.89
N CYS A 127 5.43 -9.54 4.00
CA CYS A 127 6.77 -10.12 4.00
C CYS A 127 7.29 -10.57 5.37
N ASN A 128 6.44 -10.55 6.40
CA ASN A 128 6.77 -11.02 7.75
C ASN A 128 5.70 -12.00 8.25
N ALA A 129 4.74 -11.53 9.05
CA ALA A 129 3.73 -12.38 9.67
C ALA A 129 2.83 -13.08 8.63
N GLY A 130 2.58 -12.44 7.49
CA GLY A 130 1.75 -12.97 6.40
C GLY A 130 2.47 -13.90 5.43
N TYR A 131 3.80 -13.95 5.45
CA TYR A 131 4.61 -14.56 4.39
C TYR A 131 4.24 -16.03 4.14
N GLY A 132 4.08 -16.81 5.21
CA GLY A 132 3.70 -18.22 5.11
C GLY A 132 2.31 -18.41 4.50
N ASP A 133 1.33 -17.59 4.88
CA ASP A 133 -0.03 -17.67 4.35
C ASP A 133 -0.05 -17.29 2.86
N MET A 134 0.74 -16.29 2.47
CA MET A 134 0.86 -15.81 1.09
C MET A 134 1.49 -16.85 0.16
N VAL A 135 2.63 -17.42 0.56
CA VAL A 135 3.30 -18.47 -0.22
C VAL A 135 2.41 -19.71 -0.34
N ASN A 136 1.76 -20.14 0.74
CA ASN A 136 0.93 -21.34 0.75
C ASN A 136 -0.37 -21.19 -0.06
N ASN A 137 -0.84 -19.96 -0.30
CA ASN A 137 -2.07 -19.68 -1.04
C ASN A 137 -1.81 -18.97 -2.37
N TRP A 138 -0.56 -18.90 -2.82
CA TRP A 138 -0.11 -18.10 -3.96
C TRP A 138 -1.00 -18.27 -5.21
N ASN A 139 -1.22 -19.51 -5.63
CA ASN A 139 -2.01 -19.81 -6.84
C ASN A 139 -3.44 -19.29 -6.75
N CYS A 140 -4.08 -19.42 -5.57
CA CYS A 140 -5.43 -18.91 -5.40
C CYS A 140 -5.45 -17.38 -5.46
N LEU A 141 -4.52 -16.74 -4.73
CA LEU A 141 -4.41 -15.29 -4.69
C LEU A 141 -4.13 -14.74 -6.09
N GLN A 142 -3.18 -15.30 -6.83
CA GLN A 142 -2.88 -14.90 -8.20
C GLN A 142 -4.13 -14.99 -9.10
N ASN A 143 -4.86 -16.10 -9.07
CA ASN A 143 -6.10 -16.24 -9.83
C ASN A 143 -7.19 -15.24 -9.40
N LEU A 144 -7.30 -14.98 -8.09
CA LEU A 144 -8.22 -13.97 -7.56
C LEU A 144 -7.89 -12.59 -8.12
N TRP A 145 -6.62 -12.19 -8.13
CA TRP A 145 -6.18 -10.92 -8.72
C TRP A 145 -6.40 -10.89 -10.23
N ASP A 146 -6.15 -11.98 -10.95
CA ASP A 146 -6.30 -12.03 -12.42
C ASP A 146 -7.77 -12.01 -12.87
N LEU A 147 -8.67 -12.65 -12.12
CA LEU A 147 -10.06 -12.88 -12.54
C LEU A 147 -11.07 -11.98 -11.84
N HIS A 148 -10.73 -11.45 -10.66
CA HIS A 148 -11.66 -10.73 -9.78
C HIS A 148 -11.07 -9.41 -9.25
N PHE A 149 -10.12 -8.84 -9.99
CA PHE A 149 -9.53 -7.53 -9.67
C PHE A 149 -10.58 -6.45 -9.40
N ASP A 150 -11.60 -6.34 -10.26
CA ASP A 150 -12.62 -5.29 -10.14
C ASP A 150 -13.41 -5.38 -8.83
N GLU A 151 -13.68 -6.59 -8.32
CA GLU A 151 -14.35 -6.80 -7.03
C GLU A 151 -13.46 -6.38 -5.85
N ILE A 152 -12.15 -6.64 -5.95
CA ILE A 152 -11.17 -6.19 -4.95
C ILE A 152 -11.01 -4.65 -5.02
N ALA A 153 -10.87 -4.09 -6.22
CA ALA A 153 -10.70 -2.65 -6.44
C ALA A 153 -11.94 -1.86 -5.98
N ALA A 154 -13.14 -2.45 -6.11
CA ALA A 154 -14.37 -1.86 -5.57
C ALA A 154 -14.32 -1.64 -4.05
N CYS A 155 -13.56 -2.45 -3.30
CA CYS A 155 -13.35 -2.21 -1.87
C CYS A 155 -12.53 -0.94 -1.59
N GLY A 156 -11.66 -0.52 -2.52
CA GLY A 156 -10.90 0.72 -2.43
C GLY A 156 -11.73 1.98 -2.70
N GLN A 157 -12.89 1.86 -3.37
CA GLN A 157 -13.73 3.02 -3.72
C GLN A 157 -14.30 3.78 -2.49
N TYR A 158 -14.24 3.19 -1.30
CA TYR A 158 -14.58 3.86 -0.05
C TYR A 158 -13.51 4.87 0.42
N ILE A 159 -12.33 4.84 -0.20
CA ILE A 159 -11.24 5.80 0.02
C ILE A 159 -11.43 6.95 -0.98
N PRO A 160 -11.89 8.14 -0.56
CA PRO A 160 -12.08 9.25 -1.48
C PRO A 160 -10.76 9.69 -2.15
N PRO A 161 -10.79 10.10 -3.43
CA PRO A 161 -9.62 10.57 -4.19
C PRO A 161 -8.79 11.65 -3.52
N ASN A 162 -9.48 12.59 -2.87
CA ASN A 162 -8.88 13.69 -2.13
C ASN A 162 -8.78 13.33 -0.66
N PHE A 163 -8.33 12.11 -0.35
CA PHE A 163 -8.24 11.60 1.01
C PHE A 163 -7.43 12.55 1.88
N ASN A 164 -8.13 13.44 2.56
CA ASN A 164 -7.65 14.17 3.69
C ASN A 164 -8.18 13.40 4.91
N MET A 165 -7.30 13.14 5.88
CA MET A 165 -7.67 12.39 7.08
C MET A 165 -8.82 13.05 7.88
N THR A 166 -9.12 14.33 7.60
CA THR A 166 -10.13 15.14 8.30
C THR A 166 -11.58 14.72 8.03
N GLY A 167 -11.83 13.67 7.23
CA GLY A 167 -13.16 13.09 7.00
C GLY A 167 -13.22 11.55 6.93
N PHE A 168 -12.11 10.87 7.19
CA PHE A 168 -12.09 9.42 7.28
C PHE A 168 -12.45 8.99 8.69
N SER A 169 -13.65 8.44 8.87
CA SER A 169 -13.98 7.81 10.13
C SER A 169 -13.39 6.40 10.16
N CYS A 170 -12.87 5.99 11.30
CA CYS A 170 -12.40 4.62 11.50
C CYS A 170 -13.48 3.57 11.15
N LEU A 171 -14.78 3.94 11.26
CA LEU A 171 -15.91 3.12 10.79
C LEU A 171 -15.85 2.80 9.28
N LYS A 172 -15.44 3.75 8.43
CA LYS A 172 -15.22 3.47 7.00
C LYS A 172 -14.07 2.48 6.81
N GLY A 173 -13.00 2.62 7.60
CA GLY A 173 -11.90 1.65 7.62
C GLY A 173 -12.37 0.23 7.96
N VAL A 174 -13.26 0.08 8.94
CA VAL A 174 -13.89 -1.22 9.27
C VAL A 174 -14.68 -1.78 8.08
N SER A 175 -15.42 -0.95 7.34
CA SER A 175 -16.14 -1.40 6.13
C SER A 175 -15.19 -1.84 5.02
N ILE A 176 -14.08 -1.13 4.79
CA ILE A 176 -13.05 -1.51 3.83
C ILE A 176 -12.44 -2.86 4.21
N ILE A 177 -12.02 -3.03 5.47
CA ILE A 177 -11.44 -4.29 5.97
C ILE A 177 -12.41 -5.46 5.76
N GLN A 178 -13.70 -5.26 6.08
CA GLN A 178 -14.71 -6.29 5.90
C GLN A 178 -14.96 -6.59 4.41
N CYS A 179 -14.89 -5.59 3.54
CA CYS A 179 -15.01 -5.79 2.09
C CYS A 179 -13.88 -6.67 1.56
N TYR A 180 -12.62 -6.34 1.87
CA TYR A 180 -11.46 -7.15 1.46
C TYR A 180 -11.54 -8.58 2.02
N LYS A 181 -11.92 -8.74 3.30
CA LYS A 181 -12.14 -10.05 3.92
C LYS A 181 -13.15 -10.89 3.12
N ASN A 182 -14.28 -10.27 2.74
CA ASN A 182 -15.33 -10.97 2.01
C ASN A 182 -14.89 -11.31 0.58
N ALA A 183 -14.30 -10.36 -0.14
CA ALA A 183 -13.84 -10.55 -1.51
C ALA A 183 -12.81 -11.68 -1.59
N TYR A 184 -11.77 -11.65 -0.75
CA TYR A 184 -10.76 -12.71 -0.73
C TYR A 184 -11.33 -14.03 -0.21
N GLY A 185 -12.17 -13.97 0.82
CA GLY A 185 -12.75 -15.16 1.44
C GLY A 185 -13.68 -15.95 0.52
N LYS A 186 -14.40 -15.23 -0.35
CA LYS A 186 -15.31 -15.81 -1.35
C LYS A 186 -14.58 -16.73 -2.33
N TYR A 187 -13.35 -16.39 -2.73
CA TYR A 187 -12.62 -17.12 -3.77
C TYR A 187 -11.49 -17.99 -3.22
N CYS A 188 -10.87 -17.61 -2.09
CA CYS A 188 -9.72 -18.29 -1.49
C CYS A 188 -9.98 -18.85 -0.08
N GLY A 189 -11.24 -19.00 0.31
CA GLY A 189 -11.64 -19.61 1.58
C GLY A 189 -11.24 -18.77 2.80
N SER A 190 -11.27 -19.37 3.99
CA SER A 190 -11.04 -18.62 5.23
C SER A 190 -9.65 -17.99 5.30
N VAL A 191 -8.61 -18.66 4.80
CA VAL A 191 -7.25 -18.12 4.73
C VAL A 191 -7.16 -16.94 3.78
N GLY A 192 -7.79 -17.01 2.60
CA GLY A 192 -7.93 -15.86 1.72
C GLY A 192 -8.58 -14.68 2.43
N GLY A 193 -9.70 -14.90 3.10
CA GLY A 193 -10.39 -13.85 3.86
C GLY A 193 -9.53 -13.24 4.98
N TYR A 194 -8.72 -14.06 5.65
CA TYR A 194 -7.72 -13.59 6.62
C TYR A 194 -6.67 -12.68 5.96
N ILE A 195 -6.10 -13.11 4.82
CA ILE A 195 -5.11 -12.33 4.06
C ILE A 195 -5.68 -10.98 3.62
N GLY A 196 -6.87 -10.98 2.99
CA GLY A 196 -7.52 -9.75 2.54
C GLY A 196 -7.81 -8.78 3.70
N CYS A 197 -8.26 -9.32 4.84
CA CYS A 197 -8.46 -8.54 6.06
C CYS A 197 -7.16 -7.86 6.52
N GLU A 198 -6.06 -8.62 6.58
CA GLU A 198 -4.77 -8.11 7.06
C GLU A 198 -4.12 -7.11 6.10
N PHE A 199 -4.29 -7.29 4.77
CA PHE A 199 -3.89 -6.30 3.78
C PHE A 199 -4.56 -4.95 4.04
N ALA A 200 -5.89 -4.93 4.12
CA ALA A 200 -6.63 -3.71 4.36
C ALA A 200 -6.29 -3.09 5.73
N ARG A 201 -6.20 -3.92 6.77
CA ARG A 201 -5.90 -3.45 8.14
C ARG A 201 -4.51 -2.85 8.24
N SER A 202 -3.49 -3.55 7.74
CA SER A 202 -2.09 -3.10 7.79
C SER A 202 -1.88 -1.84 6.98
N GLY A 203 -2.49 -1.74 5.79
CA GLY A 203 -2.42 -0.54 4.96
C GLY A 203 -3.12 0.67 5.60
N LEU A 204 -4.32 0.49 6.16
CA LEU A 204 -5.05 1.56 6.85
C LEU A 204 -4.36 2.03 8.12
N ASN A 205 -3.72 1.12 8.88
CA ASN A 205 -2.93 1.48 10.06
C ASN A 205 -1.76 2.41 9.73
N GLU A 206 -1.16 2.27 8.54
CA GLU A 206 -0.07 3.15 8.10
C GLU A 206 -0.59 4.54 7.69
N LEU A 207 -1.84 4.62 7.21
CA LEU A 207 -2.48 5.90 6.90
C LEU A 207 -2.96 6.65 8.16
N ASP A 208 -3.55 5.93 9.12
CA ASP A 208 -4.06 6.50 10.36
C ASP A 208 -3.98 5.52 11.52
N SER A 209 -2.88 5.59 12.27
CA SER A 209 -2.66 4.76 13.46
C SER A 209 -3.67 5.04 14.59
N ASN A 210 -4.38 6.17 14.58
CA ASN A 210 -5.38 6.46 15.62
C ASN A 210 -6.60 5.54 15.54
N CYS A 211 -6.83 4.95 14.37
CA CYS A 211 -7.92 4.01 14.15
C CYS A 211 -7.57 2.55 14.48
N GLU A 212 -6.32 2.24 14.81
CA GLU A 212 -5.84 0.87 15.01
C GLU A 212 -6.69 0.11 16.05
N SER A 213 -7.02 0.77 17.17
CA SER A 213 -7.86 0.18 18.24
C SER A 213 -9.28 -0.17 17.80
N GLN A 214 -9.78 0.43 16.71
CA GLN A 214 -11.11 0.19 16.17
C GLN A 214 -11.11 -0.89 15.08
N TYR A 215 -9.95 -1.13 14.46
CA TYR A 215 -9.79 -2.21 13.49
C TYR A 215 -9.66 -3.52 14.24
N ARG A 216 -10.75 -4.30 14.26
CA ARG A 216 -10.76 -5.62 14.90
C ARG A 216 -9.64 -6.49 14.34
N PRO A 217 -8.94 -7.28 15.18
CA PRO A 217 -7.97 -8.25 14.70
C PRO A 217 -8.59 -9.19 13.66
N CYS A 218 -7.84 -9.48 12.61
CA CYS A 218 -8.22 -10.46 11.61
C CYS A 218 -8.04 -11.87 12.18
N THR A 219 -9.01 -12.75 11.95
CA THR A 219 -9.01 -14.14 12.43
C THR A 219 -9.06 -15.11 11.26
N LYS A 220 -8.35 -16.24 11.39
CA LYS A 220 -8.37 -17.36 10.43
C LYS A 220 -9.64 -18.21 10.56
#